data_AF-A0A7W9XP23-F1
#
_entry.id   AF-A0A7W9XP23-F1
#
_cell.length_a   1.000
_cell.length_b   1.000
_cell.length_c   1.000
_cell.angle_alpha   90.00
_cell.angle_beta   90.00
_cell.angle_gamma   90.00
#
_symmetry.space_group_name_H-M   'P 1'
#
loop_
_entity.id
_entity.type
_entity.pdbx_description
1 polymer ?
#
loop_
_entity_poly.entity_id
_entity_poly.type
_entity_poly.pdbx_seq_one_letter_code
_entity_poly.pdbx_strand_id
1 'polypeptide(L)'
;MEEVYKLIDETPSDKNCNPIKAIVKDEFCLDEKQAMHIMGDMDLIMYLQLLEHINITSCRMLIMVAKQLNYSEAQQLLTECFDESIDNDQLFILISKEYLAEN
;
A
#
# COMPACT_ATOMS: atom_id res chain seq x y z
N MET A 1 -7.36 -10.10 -2.88
CA MET A 1 -6.23 -11.07 -2.96
C MET A 1 -6.65 -12.53 -2.90
N GLU A 2 -7.52 -12.99 -2.00
CA GLU A 2 -7.94 -14.41 -1.98
C GLU A 2 -8.49 -14.89 -3.33
N GLU A 3 -9.26 -14.04 -4.00
CA GLU A 3 -9.80 -14.35 -5.32
C GLU A 3 -8.72 -14.50 -6.40
N VAL A 4 -7.65 -13.69 -6.33
CA VAL A 4 -6.49 -13.81 -7.24
C VAL A 4 -5.83 -15.18 -7.07
N TYR A 5 -5.66 -15.66 -5.84
CA TYR A 5 -5.09 -16.98 -5.56
C TYR A 5 -5.95 -18.12 -6.11
N LYS A 6 -7.28 -18.04 -5.97
CA LYS A 6 -8.20 -19.01 -6.57
C LYS A 6 -8.09 -19.05 -8.10
N LEU A 7 -8.00 -17.88 -8.73
CA LEU A 7 -7.90 -17.76 -10.20
C LEU A 7 -6.63 -18.38 -10.79
N ILE A 8 -5.57 -18.51 -9.99
CA ILE A 8 -4.30 -19.12 -10.41
C ILE A 8 -4.10 -20.54 -9.86
N ASP A 9 -5.12 -21.11 -9.21
CA ASP A 9 -5.11 -22.43 -8.56
C ASP A 9 -3.94 -22.62 -7.56
N GLU A 10 -3.63 -21.57 -6.80
CA GLU A 10 -2.57 -21.57 -5.79
C GLU A 10 -3.08 -21.20 -4.42
N THR A 11 -2.32 -21.56 -3.39
CA THR A 11 -2.60 -21.17 -2.01
C THR A 11 -1.61 -20.10 -1.54
N PRO A 12 -2.07 -19.04 -0.85
CA PRO A 12 -1.16 -18.07 -0.28
C PRO A 12 -0.22 -18.76 0.71
N SER A 13 1.07 -18.57 0.54
CA SER A 13 2.05 -19.08 1.50
C SER A 13 1.99 -18.26 2.79
N ASP A 14 2.04 -18.96 3.92
CA ASP A 14 2.25 -18.40 5.26
C ASP A 14 3.68 -17.89 5.49
N LYS A 15 4.60 -18.12 4.52
CA LYS A 15 5.96 -17.60 4.56
C LYS A 15 5.88 -16.09 4.71
N ASN A 16 6.22 -15.65 5.93
CA ASN A 16 6.18 -14.25 6.35
C ASN A 16 6.70 -13.34 5.24
N CYS A 17 5.86 -12.39 4.81
CA CYS A 17 6.34 -11.22 4.06
C CYS A 17 7.18 -10.36 5.02
N ASN A 18 8.41 -10.80 5.25
CA ASN A 18 9.34 -10.20 6.21
C ASN A 18 9.58 -8.71 5.96
N PRO A 19 9.64 -8.19 4.71
CA PRO A 19 9.89 -6.77 4.47
C PRO A 19 8.76 -5.85 4.97
N ILE A 20 7.50 -6.16 4.65
CA ILE A 20 6.37 -5.32 5.08
C ILE A 20 6.19 -5.42 6.60
N LYS A 21 6.32 -6.63 7.15
CA LYS A 21 6.30 -6.80 8.60
C LYS A 21 7.42 -6.03 9.27
N ALA A 22 8.61 -5.93 8.69
CA ALA A 22 9.68 -5.11 9.25
C ALA A 22 9.31 -3.62 9.19
N ILE A 23 8.78 -3.11 8.08
CA ILE A 23 8.37 -1.71 7.95
C ILE A 23 7.31 -1.33 9.00
N VAL A 24 6.35 -2.22 9.25
CA VAL A 24 5.28 -1.97 10.24
C VAL A 24 5.77 -2.23 11.68
N LYS A 25 6.65 -3.23 11.89
CA LYS A 25 7.13 -3.66 13.21
C LYS A 25 8.30 -2.84 13.73
N ASP A 26 9.02 -2.10 12.90
CA ASP A 26 10.02 -1.12 13.36
C ASP A 26 9.37 0.07 14.07
N GLU A 27 8.11 -0.08 14.52
CA GLU A 27 7.27 0.88 15.23
C GLU A 27 7.58 2.25 14.70
N PHE A 28 7.07 2.55 13.48
CA PHE A 28 6.75 3.90 13.03
C PHE A 28 6.70 4.77 14.28
N CYS A 29 7.70 5.64 14.52
CA CYS A 29 8.08 6.11 15.86
C CYS A 29 7.06 7.10 16.46
N LEU A 30 5.80 6.69 16.42
CA LEU A 30 4.56 7.38 16.72
C LEU A 30 4.33 7.45 18.22
N ASP A 31 5.06 6.64 18.99
CA ASP A 31 5.03 6.65 20.45
C ASP A 31 5.87 7.80 21.05
N GLU A 32 6.67 8.49 20.23
CA GLU A 32 7.39 9.68 20.66
C GLU A 32 6.45 10.90 20.72
N LYS A 33 6.50 11.65 21.83
CA LYS A 33 5.75 12.90 21.94
C LYS A 33 6.30 13.92 20.96
N GLN A 34 5.55 14.13 19.87
CA GLN A 34 5.86 15.18 18.91
C GLN A 34 5.62 16.57 19.50
N ALA A 35 6.46 17.53 19.12
CA ALA A 35 6.39 18.91 19.61
C ALA A 35 5.12 19.64 19.14
N MET A 36 4.58 19.25 17.98
CA MET A 36 3.33 19.75 17.43
C MET A 36 2.44 18.59 17.01
N HIS A 37 1.13 18.67 17.31
CA HIS A 37 0.16 17.62 16.95
C HIS A 37 0.19 17.29 15.44
N ILE A 38 0.32 18.33 14.60
CA ILE A 38 0.41 18.16 13.14
C ILE A 38 1.60 17.30 12.70
N MET A 39 2.71 17.27 13.43
CA MET A 39 3.83 16.41 13.07
C MET A 39 3.45 14.93 13.16
N GLY A 40 2.72 14.54 14.22
CA GLY A 40 2.25 13.16 14.38
C GLY A 40 1.27 12.75 13.29
N ASP A 41 0.33 13.64 12.93
CA ASP A 41 -0.62 13.38 11.84
C ASP A 41 0.10 13.26 10.47
N MET A 42 1.12 14.09 10.24
CA MET A 42 1.94 14.04 9.03
C MET A 42 2.85 12.80 8.97
N ASP A 43 3.38 12.34 10.10
CA ASP A 43 4.13 11.09 10.19
C ASP A 43 3.22 9.90 9.83
N LEU A 44 1.99 9.86 10.38
CA LEU A 44 1.00 8.85 10.02
C LEU A 44 0.69 8.85 8.53
N ILE A 45 0.44 10.02 7.95
CA ILE A 45 0.15 10.13 6.51
C ILE A 45 1.36 9.65 5.69
N MET A 46 2.58 10.05 6.04
CA MET A 46 3.80 9.60 5.38
C MET A 46 3.90 8.06 5.38
N TYR A 47 3.61 7.42 6.51
CA TYR A 47 3.66 5.97 6.62
C TYR A 47 2.58 5.27 5.79
N LEU A 48 1.36 5.83 5.73
CA LEU A 48 0.30 5.32 4.86
C LEU A 48 0.72 5.41 3.39
N GLN A 49 1.29 6.54 2.96
CA GLN A 49 1.80 6.70 1.59
C GLN A 49 2.93 5.72 1.28
N LEU A 50 3.83 5.44 2.23
CA LEU A 50 4.87 4.44 2.04
C LEU A 50 4.28 3.06 1.76
N LEU A 51 3.23 2.67 2.49
CA LEU A 51 2.52 1.41 2.28
C LEU A 51 1.82 1.38 0.91
N GLU A 52 1.18 2.47 0.50
CA GLU A 52 0.55 2.54 -0.83
C GLU A 52 1.58 2.42 -1.96
N HIS A 53 2.74 3.06 -1.84
CA HIS A 53 3.82 2.91 -2.83
C HIS A 53 4.36 1.47 -2.94
N ILE A 54 4.37 0.73 -1.82
CA ILE A 54 4.69 -0.71 -1.83
C ILE A 54 3.61 -1.49 -2.59
N ASN A 55 2.33 -1.20 -2.36
CA ASN A 55 1.22 -1.83 -3.07
C ASN A 55 1.22 -1.51 -4.57
N ILE A 56 1.40 -0.24 -4.94
CA ILE A 56 1.51 0.22 -6.34
C ILE A 56 2.62 -0.55 -7.06
N THR A 57 3.81 -0.62 -6.45
CA THR A 57 4.95 -1.31 -7.02
C THR A 57 4.69 -2.81 -7.15
N SER A 58 4.13 -3.42 -6.11
CA SER A 58 3.83 -4.86 -6.07
C SER A 58 2.78 -5.24 -7.11
N CYS A 59 1.64 -4.54 -7.16
CA CYS A 59 0.57 -4.78 -8.12
C CYS A 59 1.06 -4.59 -9.55
N ARG A 60 1.85 -3.53 -9.84
CA ARG A 60 2.43 -3.31 -11.17
C ARG A 60 3.26 -4.52 -11.64
N MET A 61 4.13 -5.04 -10.77
CA MET A 61 4.93 -6.23 -11.08
C MET A 61 4.05 -7.46 -11.29
N LEU A 62 3.04 -7.67 -10.45
CA LEU A 62 2.13 -8.81 -10.56
C LEU A 62 1.26 -8.74 -11.83
N ILE A 63 0.78 -7.56 -12.24
CA ILE A 63 0.05 -7.34 -13.50
C ILE A 63 0.92 -7.76 -14.69
N MET A 64 2.20 -7.38 -14.71
CA MET A 64 3.12 -7.77 -15.77
C MET A 64 3.28 -9.29 -15.85
N VAL A 65 3.40 -9.96 -14.71
CA VAL A 65 3.51 -11.43 -14.64
C VAL A 65 2.20 -12.10 -15.05
N ALA A 66 1.05 -11.65 -14.54
CA ALA A 66 -0.26 -12.19 -14.88
C ALA A 66 -0.53 -12.08 -16.39
N LYS A 67 -0.17 -10.95 -17.00
CA LYS A 67 -0.24 -10.76 -18.45
C LYS A 67 0.66 -11.76 -19.20
N GLN A 68 1.89 -11.96 -18.73
CA GLN A 68 2.83 -12.90 -19.36
C GLN A 68 2.37 -14.37 -19.26
N LEU A 69 1.65 -14.71 -18.20
CA LEU A 69 1.09 -16.05 -17.95
C LEU A 69 -0.32 -16.25 -18.52
N ASN A 70 -0.90 -15.23 -19.17
CA ASN A 70 -2.26 -15.21 -19.71
C ASN A 70 -3.37 -15.38 -18.65
N TYR A 71 -3.14 -14.90 -17.42
CA TYR A 71 -4.17 -14.88 -16.37
C TYR A 71 -4.96 -13.57 -16.42
N SER A 72 -5.88 -13.45 -17.39
CA SER A 72 -6.62 -12.20 -17.66
C SER A 72 -7.50 -11.74 -16.49
N GLU A 73 -8.18 -12.66 -15.82
CA GLU A 73 -9.05 -12.32 -14.68
C GLU A 73 -8.21 -11.88 -13.46
N ALA A 74 -7.11 -12.57 -13.18
CA ALA A 74 -6.17 -12.16 -12.14
C ALA A 74 -5.53 -10.81 -12.46
N GLN A 75 -5.18 -10.57 -13.73
CA GLN A 75 -4.66 -9.28 -14.18
C GLN A 75 -5.67 -8.15 -13.93
N GLN A 76 -6.96 -8.38 -14.21
CA GLN A 76 -8.01 -7.40 -13.98
C GLN A 76 -8.12 -7.04 -12.49
N LEU A 77 -8.22 -8.03 -11.60
CA LEU A 77 -8.28 -7.79 -10.16
C LEU A 77 -7.03 -7.08 -9.63
N LEU A 78 -5.84 -7.43 -10.13
CA LEU A 78 -4.60 -6.75 -9.77
C LEU A 78 -4.56 -5.30 -10.27
N THR A 79 -5.22 -5.00 -11.39
CA THR A 79 -5.34 -3.64 -11.94
C THR A 79 -6.28 -2.80 -11.07
N GLU A 80 -7.39 -3.38 -10.61
CA GLU A 80 -8.29 -2.72 -9.66
C GLU A 80 -7.56 -2.38 -8.35
N CYS A 81 -6.79 -3.32 -7.77
CA CYS A 81 -5.97 -3.03 -6.60
C CYS A 81 -4.89 -1.96 -6.87
N PHE A 82 -4.32 -1.92 -8.07
CA PHE A 82 -3.35 -0.90 -8.45
C PHE A 82 -4.00 0.49 -8.50
N ASP A 83 -5.17 0.61 -9.13
CA ASP A 83 -5.90 1.86 -9.26
C ASP A 83 -6.38 2.37 -7.89
N GLU A 84 -6.90 1.50 -7.03
CA GLU A 84 -7.28 1.83 -5.65
C GLU A 84 -6.10 2.43 -4.85
N SER A 85 -4.91 1.83 -4.95
CA SER A 85 -3.72 2.36 -4.26
C SER A 85 -3.24 3.70 -4.82
N ILE A 86 -3.40 3.95 -6.13
CA ILE A 86 -3.10 5.25 -6.74
C ILE A 86 -4.07 6.33 -6.23
N ASP A 87 -5.36 5.99 -6.14
CA ASP A 87 -6.38 6.91 -5.62
C ASP A 87 -6.14 7.23 -4.14
N ASN A 88 -5.76 6.23 -3.34
CA ASN A 88 -5.38 6.44 -1.94
C ASN A 88 -4.16 7.35 -1.79
N ASP A 89 -3.09 7.14 -2.57
CA ASP A 89 -1.91 8.02 -2.54
C ASP A 89 -2.26 9.48 -2.84
N GLN A 90 -3.09 9.71 -3.86
CA GLN A 90 -3.57 11.05 -4.19
C GLN A 90 -4.41 11.66 -3.07
N LEU A 91 -5.29 10.87 -2.45
CA LEU A 91 -6.12 11.32 -1.34
C LEU A 91 -5.25 11.75 -0.15
N PHE A 92 -4.22 10.98 0.20
CA PHE A 92 -3.31 11.34 1.28
C PHE A 92 -2.56 12.63 1.01
N ILE A 93 -2.11 12.88 -0.23
CA ILE A 93 -1.53 14.18 -0.61
C ILE A 93 -2.52 15.33 -0.43
N LEU A 94 -3.79 15.15 -0.79
CA LEU A 94 -4.82 16.18 -0.61
C LEU A 94 -5.06 16.47 0.87
N ILE A 95 -5.16 15.43 1.71
CA ILE A 95 -5.31 15.57 3.16
C ILE A 95 -4.10 16.33 3.75
N SER A 96 -2.88 15.95 3.37
CA SER A 96 -1.67 16.65 3.83
C SER A 96 -1.67 18.13 3.47
N LYS A 97 -2.11 18.49 2.26
CA LYS A 97 -2.19 19.89 1.83
C LYS A 97 -3.20 20.68 2.65
N GLU A 98 -4.37 20.10 2.94
CA GLU A 98 -5.39 20.74 3.76
C GLU A 98 -4.88 20.97 5.19
N TYR A 99 -4.30 19.93 5.81
CA TYR A 99 -3.74 20.00 7.17
C TYR A 99 -2.64 21.07 7.30
N LEU A 100 -1.80 21.21 6.27
CA LEU A 100 -0.73 22.23 6.25
C LEU A 100 -1.24 23.64 5.92
N ALA A 101 -2.40 23.77 5.27
CA ALA A 101 -3.01 25.07 4.93
C ALA A 101 -3.88 25.64 6.06
N GLU A 102 -4.42 24.79 6.94
CA GLU A 102 -5.21 25.19 8.10
C GLU A 102 -4.39 25.64 9.33
N ASN A 103 -3.04 25.66 9.23
CA ASN A 103 -2.12 26.19 10.25
C ASN A 103 -1.39 27.47 9.79
#